data_AF-A0A0C9SEH3-F1
#
_entry.id   AF-A0A0C9SEH3-F1
#
_cell.length_a   1.000
_cell.length_b   1.000
_cell.length_c   1.000
_cell.angle_alpha   90.00
_cell.angle_beta   90.00
_cell.angle_gamma   90.00
#
_symmetry.space_group_name_H-M   'P 1'
#
loop_
_entity.id
_entity.type
_entity.pdbx_description
1 polymer ?
#
loop_
_entity_poly.entity_id
_entity_poly.type
_entity_poly.pdbx_seq_one_letter_code
_entity_poly.pdbx_strand_id
1 'polypeptide(L)' 'MQLYLGHAVILLLCMLSLMLSVEACDPKKRPSKDPHNDCVGKVCVKGECQDYGCTGCIGSNVMCNGYCTLY' A
#
# COMPACT_ATOMS: atom_id res chain seq x y z
N MET A 1 -1.62 11.27 35.00
CA MET A 1 -2.46 11.48 33.79
C MET A 1 -1.68 11.50 32.48
N GLN A 2 -0.38 11.84 32.42
CA GLN A 2 0.35 11.91 31.15
C GLN A 2 0.76 10.57 30.51
N LEU A 3 0.97 9.52 31.31
CA LEU A 3 1.32 8.17 30.81
C LEU A 3 0.20 7.56 29.94
N TYR A 4 -1.07 7.74 30.35
CA TYR A 4 -2.23 7.27 29.58
C TYR A 4 -2.36 7.99 28.24
N LEU A 5 -2.02 9.29 28.20
CA LEU A 5 -2.04 10.08 26.97
C LEU A 5 -0.99 9.57 25.98
N GLY A 6 0.22 9.28 26.46
CA GLY A 6 1.28 8.69 25.63
C GLY A 6 0.90 7.32 25.06
N HIS A 7 0.33 6.43 25.88
CA HIS A 7 -0.12 5.12 25.41
C HIS A 7 -1.28 5.22 24.41
N ALA A 8 -2.23 6.14 24.61
CA ALA A 8 -3.31 6.35 23.66
C ALA A 8 -2.79 6.81 22.29
N VAL A 9 -1.80 7.71 22.27
CA VAL A 9 -1.18 8.19 21.01
C VAL A 9 -0.45 7.06 20.29
N ILE A 10 0.32 6.23 21.00
CA ILE A 10 1.02 5.08 20.41
C ILE A 10 0.02 4.08 19.82
N LEU A 11 -1.03 3.75 20.57
CA LEU A 11 -2.09 2.86 20.08
C LEU A 11 -2.78 3.41 18.84
N LEU A 12 -3.10 4.72 18.81
CA LEU A 12 -3.68 5.37 17.65
C LEU A 12 -2.77 5.29 16.42
N LEU A 13 -1.46 5.54 16.59
CA LEU A 13 -0.49 5.43 15.49
C LEU A 13 -0.41 3.99 14.96
N CYS A 14 -0.36 3.00 15.85
CA CYS A 14 -0.36 1.58 15.45
C CYS A 14 -1.63 1.22 14.67
N MET A 15 -2.80 1.63 15.15
CA MET A 15 -4.07 1.38 14.47
C MET A 15 -4.14 2.09 13.11
N LEU A 16 -3.59 3.31 13.00
CA LEU A 16 -3.54 4.05 11.74
C LEU A 16 -2.64 3.36 10.71
N SER A 17 -1.45 2.88 11.13
CA SER A 17 -0.55 2.11 10.28
C SER A 17 -1.17 0.79 9.83
N LEU A 18 -1.89 0.11 10.73
CA LEU A 18 -2.65 -1.10 10.40
C LEU A 18 -3.77 -0.80 9.39
N MET A 19 -4.56 0.24 9.59
CA MET A 19 -5.63 0.60 8.65
C MET A 19 -5.10 0.95 7.26
N LEU A 20 -4.05 1.79 7.16
CA LEU A 20 -3.41 2.10 5.86
C LEU A 20 -2.89 0.83 5.18
N SER A 21 -2.32 -0.09 5.95
CA SER A 21 -1.84 -1.38 5.45
C SER A 21 -2.99 -2.21 4.88
N VAL A 22 -4.13 -2.28 5.58
CA VAL A 22 -5.31 -3.06 5.15
C VAL A 22 -5.95 -2.46 3.90
N GLU A 23 -6.01 -1.14 3.78
CA GLU A 23 -6.53 -0.50 2.57
C GLU A 23 -5.65 -0.80 1.35
N ALA A 24 -4.34 -0.87 1.54
CA ALA A 24 -3.42 -1.31 0.51
C ALA A 24 -3.54 -2.82 0.17
N CYS A 25 -4.00 -3.63 1.14
CA CYS A 25 -4.31 -5.04 0.92
C CYS A 25 -5.60 -5.27 0.13
N ASP A 26 -6.51 -4.29 0.05
CA ASP A 26 -7.81 -4.48 -0.59
C ASP A 26 -7.67 -4.48 -2.12
N PRO A 27 -7.79 -5.65 -2.78
CA PRO A 27 -7.64 -5.71 -4.23
C PRO A 27 -8.77 -4.99 -4.96
N LYS A 28 -9.91 -4.70 -4.30
CA LYS A 28 -11.05 -4.00 -4.92
C LYS A 28 -10.83 -2.49 -5.02
N LYS A 29 -9.97 -1.91 -4.18
CA LYS A 29 -9.60 -0.49 -4.25
C LYS A 29 -8.53 -0.19 -5.30
N ARG A 30 -7.96 -1.24 -5.91
CA ARG A 30 -6.90 -1.08 -6.91
C ARG A 30 -7.47 -0.52 -8.21
N PRO A 31 -6.71 0.33 -8.91
CA PRO A 31 -7.10 0.74 -10.24
C PRO A 31 -7.19 -0.49 -11.15
N SER A 32 -8.28 -0.57 -11.91
CA SER A 32 -8.43 -1.57 -12.96
C SER A 32 -7.27 -1.47 -13.95
N LYS A 33 -6.88 -2.61 -14.52
CA LYS A 33 -5.85 -2.64 -15.58
C LYS A 33 -6.26 -1.70 -16.72
N ASP A 34 -5.38 -0.77 -17.05
CA ASP A 34 -5.56 0.16 -18.15
C ASP A 34 -5.06 -0.49 -19.45
N PRO A 35 -5.90 -0.69 -20.48
CA PRO A 35 -5.46 -1.27 -21.76
C PRO A 35 -4.50 -0.37 -22.54
N HIS A 36 -4.31 0.90 -22.16
CA HIS A 36 -3.30 1.79 -22.74
C HIS A 36 -2.03 1.88 -21.89
N ASN A 37 -2.05 1.36 -20.66
CA ASN A 37 -0.89 1.33 -19.78
C ASN A 37 -0.79 0.00 -19.05
N ASP A 38 0.05 -0.87 -19.61
CA ASP A 38 0.30 -2.21 -19.06
C ASP A 38 0.87 -2.20 -17.64
N CYS A 39 1.35 -1.07 -17.12
CA CYS A 39 1.82 -0.97 -15.74
C CYS A 39 0.69 -0.85 -14.71
N VAL A 40 -0.38 -0.12 -15.02
CA VAL A 40 -1.38 0.27 -14.01
C VAL A 40 -2.17 -0.95 -13.54
N GLY A 41 -2.21 -1.17 -12.22
CA GLY A 41 -3.00 -2.24 -11.61
C GLY A 41 -2.31 -3.62 -11.64
N LYS A 42 -1.08 -3.74 -12.15
CA LYS A 42 -0.25 -4.93 -11.93
C LYS A 42 0.17 -5.05 -10.47
N VAL A 43 0.55 -6.24 -10.04
CA VAL A 43 0.96 -6.47 -8.65
C VAL A 43 2.43 -6.05 -8.49
N CYS A 44 2.73 -5.27 -7.44
CA CYS A 44 4.10 -5.04 -7.00
C CYS A 44 4.35 -5.77 -5.67
N VAL A 45 5.55 -6.34 -5.54
CA VAL A 45 5.95 -7.17 -4.40
C VAL A 45 7.19 -6.54 -3.79
N LYS A 46 7.19 -6.34 -2.46
CA LYS A 46 8.31 -5.71 -1.73
C LYS A 46 8.71 -4.33 -2.28
N GLY A 47 7.75 -3.55 -2.75
CA GLY A 47 8.02 -2.22 -3.32
C GLY A 47 8.43 -2.23 -4.79
N GLU A 48 8.51 -3.39 -5.45
CA GLU A 48 9.01 -3.48 -6.83
C GLU A 48 7.97 -4.04 -7.80
N CYS A 49 7.89 -3.42 -8.97
CA CYS A 49 7.16 -3.92 -10.12
C CYS A 49 8.07 -4.84 -10.95
N GLN A 50 7.56 -6.01 -11.32
CA GLN A 50 8.37 -7.01 -12.03
C GLN A 50 8.47 -6.75 -13.54
N ASP A 51 7.62 -5.87 -14.08
CA ASP A 51 7.59 -5.56 -15.51
C ASP A 51 8.52 -4.39 -15.86
N TYR A 52 9.23 -4.55 -16.97
CA TYR A 52 10.16 -3.56 -17.48
C TYR A 52 9.44 -2.27 -17.88
N GLY A 53 9.87 -1.13 -17.31
CA GLY A 53 9.25 0.18 -17.54
C GLY A 53 8.20 0.59 -16.48
N CYS A 54 7.85 -0.31 -15.56
CA CYS A 54 6.99 0.01 -14.42
C CYS A 54 7.86 0.29 -13.19
N THR A 55 7.85 1.53 -12.69
CA THR A 55 8.71 1.94 -11.56
C THR A 55 7.92 2.27 -10.29
N GLY A 56 6.69 2.72 -10.43
CA GLY A 56 5.85 3.13 -9.30
C GLY A 56 5.18 1.94 -8.62
N CYS A 57 5.35 1.79 -7.31
CA CYS A 57 4.65 0.80 -6.50
C CYS A 57 3.95 1.48 -5.33
N ILE A 58 2.62 1.36 -5.28
CA ILE A 58 1.80 1.95 -4.22
C ILE A 58 1.21 0.83 -3.35
N GLY A 59 1.26 1.06 -2.03
CA GLY A 59 0.60 0.19 -1.06
C GLY A 59 1.34 -1.09 -0.70
N SER A 60 2.54 -1.35 -1.26
CA SER A 60 3.32 -2.50 -0.82
C SER A 60 3.79 -2.32 0.62
N ASN A 61 3.55 -3.33 1.44
CA ASN A 61 3.99 -3.38 2.83
C ASN A 61 4.37 -4.83 3.21
N VAL A 62 4.76 -5.06 4.46
CA VAL A 62 5.24 -6.37 4.95
C VAL A 62 4.16 -7.45 4.87
N MET A 63 2.88 -7.08 4.97
CA MET A 63 1.77 -8.03 4.96
C MET A 63 1.10 -8.18 3.60
N CYS A 64 1.24 -7.19 2.72
CA CYS A 64 0.48 -7.12 1.48
C CYS A 64 1.28 -6.63 0.28
N ASN A 65 0.97 -7.23 -0.85
CA ASN A 65 1.45 -6.79 -2.14
C ASN A 65 0.70 -5.52 -2.55
N GLY A 66 1.43 -4.56 -3.11
CA GLY A 66 0.86 -3.33 -3.63
C GLY A 66 0.39 -3.48 -5.07
N TYR A 67 0.20 -2.34 -5.73
CA TYR A 67 -0.04 -2.28 -7.17
C TYR A 67 0.90 -1.29 -7.86
N CYS A 68 1.19 -1.60 -9.12
CA CYS A 68 2.03 -0.81 -9.99
C CYS A 68 1.29 0.41 -10.52
N THR A 69 2.03 1.50 -10.63
CA THR A 69 1.63 2.74 -11.29
C THR A 69 2.66 3.11 -12.35
N LEU A 70 2.27 4.04 -13.21
CA LEU A 70 3.23 4.80 -13.97
C LEU A 70 3.86 5.78 -12.98
N TYR A 71 5.17 5.97 -13.04
CA TYR A 71 5.95 6.89 -12.20
C TYR A 71 6.29 6.34 -10.81
#